data_AF-A0A0S7ELP6-F1
#
_entry.id   AF-A0A0S7ELP6-F1
#
_cell.length_a   1.000
_cell.length_b   1.000
_cell.length_c   1.000
_cell.angle_alpha   90.00
_cell.angle_beta   90.00
_cell.angle_gamma   90.00
#
_symmetry.space_group_name_H-M   'P 1'
#
loop_
_entity.id
_entity.type
_entity.pdbx_description
1 polymer ?
#
loop_
_entity_poly.entity_id
_entity_poly.type
_entity_poly.pdbx_seq_one_letter_code
_entity_poly.pdbx_strand_id
1 'polypeptide(L)'
;CFPAQSNNFKLGVCGKSDIMDELYLDNIDEYVNDHNKIVTYKWLSLTLGVHVNTAKQMLYHYLEYKRKESSPQLHATYLVSGKLEDKGQMCHKVSVVREDQLEDFKSKMSLVVSVHVYSIQKALLKDSGPLYSVDYDAVKDNLKNCSRF
;
A
#
# COMPACT_ATOMS: atom_id res chain seq x y z
N CYS A 1 -21.11 2.22 -4.52
CA CYS A 1 -21.58 0.83 -4.42
C CYS A 1 -20.42 -0.12 -4.67
N PHE A 2 -19.80 -0.60 -3.60
CA PHE A 2 -19.06 -1.86 -3.59
C PHE A 2 -19.63 -2.64 -2.40
N PRO A 3 -20.09 -3.89 -2.58
CA PRO A 3 -20.73 -4.62 -1.51
C PRO A 3 -19.68 -5.12 -0.52
N ALA A 4 -20.02 -5.06 0.77
CA ALA A 4 -19.38 -5.86 1.79
C ALA A 4 -19.60 -7.34 1.46
N GLN A 5 -18.52 -8.10 1.28
CA GLN A 5 -18.59 -9.56 1.25
C GLN A 5 -17.82 -10.13 2.45
N SER A 6 -18.64 -10.49 3.44
CA SER A 6 -18.58 -11.71 4.25
C SER A 6 -17.33 -12.59 4.14
N ASN A 7 -16.75 -12.87 5.31
CA ASN A 7 -15.96 -14.05 5.65
C ASN A 7 -16.45 -15.33 4.96
N ASN A 8 -15.59 -15.95 4.15
CA ASN A 8 -15.34 -17.39 4.05
C ASN A 8 -14.43 -17.64 2.84
N PHE A 9 -13.12 -17.82 3.06
CA PHE A 9 -12.27 -18.49 2.09
C PHE A 9 -11.59 -19.71 2.72
N LYS A 10 -12.26 -20.82 2.44
CA LYS A 10 -11.83 -22.22 2.39
C LYS A 10 -10.32 -22.40 2.25
N LEU A 11 -9.70 -23.07 3.24
CA LEU A 11 -8.42 -23.73 3.06
C LEU A 11 -8.58 -24.85 2.02
N GLY A 12 -7.65 -24.88 1.07
CA GLY A 12 -7.35 -26.03 0.22
C GLY A 12 -7.66 -25.82 -1.26
N VAL A 13 -6.62 -25.48 -2.05
CA VAL A 13 -6.08 -26.30 -3.15
C VAL A 13 -4.61 -25.90 -3.37
N CYS A 14 -3.75 -26.91 -3.50
CA CYS A 14 -2.31 -26.85 -3.76
C CYS A 14 -2.02 -26.75 -5.28
N GLY A 15 -1.07 -25.89 -5.67
CA GLY A 15 0.02 -26.33 -6.56
C GLY A 15 0.04 -25.87 -8.02
N LYS A 16 -0.44 -24.67 -8.39
CA LYS A 16 -0.16 -24.05 -9.72
C LYS A 16 -0.07 -22.51 -9.77
N SER A 17 -0.30 -21.77 -8.68
CA SER A 17 -0.29 -20.30 -8.64
C SER A 17 0.98 -19.67 -8.04
N ASP A 18 1.88 -20.48 -7.48
CA ASP A 18 2.93 -19.99 -6.58
C ASP A 18 4.10 -19.28 -7.31
N ILE A 19 4.37 -19.62 -8.58
CA ILE A 19 5.55 -19.14 -9.32
C ILE A 19 5.44 -17.65 -9.72
N MET A 20 4.23 -17.17 -10.05
CA MET A 20 4.03 -15.76 -10.39
C MET A 20 3.88 -14.88 -9.15
N ASP A 21 3.47 -15.49 -8.03
CA ASP A 21 3.38 -14.80 -6.74
C ASP A 21 4.76 -14.59 -6.10
N GLU A 22 5.72 -15.49 -6.32
CA GLU A 22 7.10 -15.35 -5.82
C GLU A 22 7.90 -14.24 -6.51
N LEU A 23 7.81 -14.11 -7.84
CA LEU A 23 8.70 -13.18 -8.57
C LEU A 23 8.56 -11.72 -8.12
N TYR A 24 7.34 -11.22 -7.88
CA TYR A 24 7.20 -9.85 -7.40
C TYR A 24 7.54 -9.69 -5.92
N LEU A 25 7.42 -10.74 -5.12
CA LEU A 25 7.83 -10.71 -3.72
C LEU A 25 9.34 -10.51 -3.65
N ASP A 26 10.12 -11.24 -4.46
CA ASP A 26 11.57 -11.09 -4.56
C ASP A 26 11.97 -9.70 -5.04
N ASN A 27 11.31 -9.18 -6.10
CA ASN A 27 11.57 -7.83 -6.58
C ASN A 27 11.32 -6.77 -5.49
N ILE A 28 10.18 -6.86 -4.77
CA ILE A 28 9.87 -5.91 -3.69
C ILE A 28 10.87 -6.06 -2.54
N ASP A 29 11.30 -7.28 -2.21
CA ASP A 29 12.31 -7.54 -1.19
C ASP A 29 13.64 -6.87 -1.53
N GLU A 30 14.15 -7.07 -2.75
CA GLU A 30 15.39 -6.44 -3.23
C GLU A 30 15.29 -4.90 -3.17
N TYR A 31 14.17 -4.31 -3.59
CA TYR A 31 13.98 -2.86 -3.50
C TYR A 31 13.99 -2.35 -2.05
N VAL A 32 13.35 -3.07 -1.13
CA VAL A 32 13.20 -2.61 0.26
C VAL A 32 14.46 -2.90 1.09
N ASN A 33 15.02 -4.10 0.98
CA ASN A 33 16.08 -4.59 1.87
C ASN A 33 17.48 -4.31 1.34
N ASP A 34 17.70 -4.52 0.03
CA ASP A 34 19.03 -4.36 -0.58
C ASP A 34 19.26 -2.91 -1.02
N HIS A 35 18.25 -2.34 -1.70
CA HIS A 35 18.34 -0.96 -2.20
C HIS A 35 17.88 0.10 -1.19
N ASN A 36 17.32 -0.30 -0.04
CA ASN A 36 16.79 0.61 0.99
C ASN A 36 15.83 1.68 0.42
N LYS A 37 15.04 1.31 -0.61
CA LYS A 37 14.09 2.21 -1.25
C LYS A 37 12.79 2.30 -0.45
N ILE A 38 12.14 3.45 -0.58
CA ILE A 38 10.74 3.61 -0.23
C ILE A 38 9.92 3.19 -1.44
N VAL A 39 9.13 2.13 -1.30
CA VAL A 39 8.33 1.57 -2.39
C VAL A 39 6.89 2.04 -2.23
N THR A 40 6.45 3.02 -3.04
CA THR A 40 5.05 3.43 -3.12
C THR A 40 4.28 2.58 -4.13
N TYR A 41 2.96 2.47 -4.02
CA TYR A 41 2.17 1.75 -5.03
C TYR A 41 2.32 2.36 -6.43
N LYS A 42 2.54 3.67 -6.51
CA LYS A 42 2.66 4.40 -7.77
C LYS A 42 4.00 4.11 -8.43
N TRP A 43 5.08 4.19 -7.65
CA TRP A 43 6.41 3.80 -8.13
C TRP A 43 6.41 2.34 -8.57
N LEU A 44 5.84 1.43 -7.77
CA LEU A 44 5.78 0.00 -8.11
C LEU A 44 4.98 -0.29 -9.38
N SER A 45 3.82 0.37 -9.54
CA SER A 45 2.99 0.26 -10.73
C SER A 45 3.74 0.67 -12.00
N LEU A 46 4.52 1.75 -11.93
CA LEU A 46 5.34 2.22 -13.05
C LEU A 46 6.54 1.30 -13.32
N THR A 47 7.23 0.85 -12.27
CA THR A 47 8.42 -0.02 -12.39
C THR A 47 8.07 -1.38 -12.98
N LEU A 48 6.96 -1.99 -12.55
CA LEU A 48 6.55 -3.32 -13.02
C LEU A 48 5.54 -3.27 -14.18
N GLY A 49 5.06 -2.09 -14.56
CA GLY A 49 4.09 -1.92 -15.65
C GLY A 49 2.73 -2.56 -15.35
N VAL A 50 2.28 -2.51 -14.09
CA VAL A 50 1.02 -3.12 -13.62
C VAL A 50 0.00 -2.05 -13.23
N HIS A 51 -1.29 -2.38 -13.24
CA HIS A 51 -2.36 -1.47 -12.83
C HIS A 51 -2.18 -1.01 -11.37
N VAL A 52 -2.54 0.24 -11.07
CA VAL A 52 -2.34 0.84 -9.74
C VAL A 52 -2.96 0.02 -8.61
N ASN A 53 -4.14 -0.57 -8.83
CA ASN A 53 -4.77 -1.43 -7.82
C ASN A 53 -4.06 -2.78 -7.64
N THR A 54 -3.46 -3.33 -8.70
CA THR A 54 -2.64 -4.55 -8.61
C THR A 54 -1.40 -4.26 -7.78
N ALA A 55 -0.72 -3.14 -8.00
CA ALA A 55 0.42 -2.73 -7.17
C ALA A 55 0.06 -2.60 -5.68
N LYS A 56 -1.13 -2.05 -5.36
CA LYS A 56 -1.63 -2.01 -3.97
C LYS A 56 -1.82 -3.40 -3.37
N GLN A 57 -2.35 -4.35 -4.14
CA GLN A 57 -2.53 -5.74 -3.71
C GLN A 57 -1.17 -6.44 -3.51
N MET A 58 -0.21 -6.21 -4.41
CA MET A 58 1.14 -6.77 -4.30
C MET A 58 1.86 -6.27 -3.04
N LEU A 59 1.77 -4.97 -2.74
CA LEU A 59 2.33 -4.41 -1.50
C LEU A 59 1.66 -5.00 -0.26
N TYR A 60 0.33 -5.13 -0.27
CA TYR A 60 -0.39 -5.75 0.84
C TYR A 60 0.05 -7.20 1.06
N HIS A 61 0.15 -7.98 -0.01
CA HIS A 61 0.59 -9.37 0.06
C HIS A 61 2.02 -9.50 0.59
N TYR A 62 2.96 -8.70 0.07
CA TYR A 62 4.35 -8.66 0.55
C TYR A 62 4.43 -8.33 2.05
N LEU A 63 3.64 -7.35 2.51
CA LEU A 63 3.58 -6.95 3.90
C LEU A 63 3.10 -8.09 4.81
N GLU A 64 2.03 -8.79 4.42
CA GLU A 64 1.52 -9.94 5.17
C GLU A 64 2.53 -11.10 5.18
N TYR A 65 3.17 -11.37 4.03
CA TYR A 65 4.19 -12.40 3.90
C TYR A 65 5.35 -12.17 4.85
N LYS A 66 5.96 -10.97 4.83
CA LYS A 66 7.10 -10.62 5.70
C LYS A 66 6.77 -10.61 7.19
N ARG A 67 5.52 -10.29 7.55
CA ARG A 67 5.06 -10.38 8.95
C ARG A 67 4.97 -11.82 9.43
N LYS A 68 4.54 -12.74 8.59
CA LYS A 68 4.50 -14.19 8.93
C LYS A 68 5.92 -14.74 9.11
N GLU A 69 6.88 -14.27 8.32
CA GLU A 69 8.30 -14.61 8.46
C GLU A 69 8.99 -13.95 9.68
N SER A 70 8.27 -13.12 10.46
CA SER A 70 8.81 -12.37 11.60
C SER A 70 9.98 -11.44 11.25
N SER A 71 9.92 -10.76 10.10
CA SER A 71 10.88 -9.71 9.75
C SER A 71 10.60 -8.42 10.54
N PRO A 72 11.47 -7.99 11.48
CA PRO A 72 11.11 -6.97 12.47
C PRO A 72 11.33 -5.52 12.00
N GLN A 73 11.88 -5.29 10.81
CA GLN A 73 12.28 -3.95 10.34
C GLN A 73 11.50 -3.50 9.09
N LEU A 74 10.19 -3.76 9.06
CA LEU A 74 9.35 -3.32 7.95
C LEU A 74 8.29 -2.33 8.44
N HIS A 75 8.25 -1.16 7.81
CA HIS A 75 7.28 -0.12 8.11
C HIS A 75 6.37 0.12 6.91
N ALA A 76 5.07 0.27 7.17
CA ALA A 76 4.08 0.60 6.16
C ALA A 76 3.42 1.95 6.44
N THR A 77 3.04 2.64 5.36
CA THR A 77 2.09 3.75 5.42
C THR A 77 0.83 3.38 4.63
N TYR A 78 -0.32 3.88 5.07
CA TYR A 78 -1.63 3.56 4.53
C TYR A 78 -2.32 4.82 4.06
N LEU A 79 -3.04 4.71 2.95
CA LEU A 79 -3.99 5.71 2.49
C LEU A 79 -5.37 5.32 3.02
N VAL A 80 -5.94 6.20 3.85
CA VAL A 80 -7.26 6.04 4.43
C VAL A 80 -8.17 7.12 3.86
N SER A 81 -9.32 6.70 3.35
CA SER A 81 -10.38 7.57 2.84
C SER A 81 -11.66 7.31 3.62
N GLY A 82 -12.36 8.35 4.00
CA GLY A 82 -13.59 8.21 4.78
C GLY A 82 -14.35 9.51 4.95
N LYS A 83 -15.47 9.42 5.65
CA LYS A 83 -16.21 10.58 6.12
C LYS A 83 -15.79 10.92 7.55
N LEU A 84 -15.62 12.21 7.80
CA LEU A 84 -15.30 12.77 9.11
C LEU A 84 -16.28 13.90 9.39
N GLU A 85 -16.81 13.94 10.60
CA GLU A 85 -17.59 15.08 11.07
C GLU A 85 -16.65 16.11 11.70
N ASP A 86 -16.58 17.30 11.12
CA ASP A 86 -15.83 18.43 11.67
C ASP A 86 -16.81 19.57 11.93
N LYS A 87 -16.92 19.97 13.21
CA LYS A 87 -17.78 21.08 13.67
C LYS A 87 -19.24 20.99 13.19
N GLY A 88 -19.80 19.78 13.17
CA GLY A 88 -21.18 19.52 12.74
C GLY A 88 -21.38 19.41 11.22
N GLN A 89 -20.31 19.51 10.42
CA GLN A 89 -20.34 19.29 8.98
C GLN A 89 -19.66 17.97 8.61
N MET A 90 -20.36 17.14 7.84
CA MET A 90 -19.79 15.91 7.28
C MET A 90 -18.91 16.24 6.08
N CYS A 91 -17.62 15.91 6.15
CA CYS A 91 -16.65 16.09 5.07
C CYS A 91 -16.06 14.74 4.65
N HIS A 92 -15.60 14.64 3.39
CA HIS A 92 -14.82 13.50 2.93
C HIS A 92 -13.33 13.78 3.11
N LYS A 93 -12.65 12.95 3.89
CA LYS A 93 -11.23 13.10 4.23
C LYS A 93 -10.42 11.95 3.66
N VAL A 94 -9.32 12.30 3.00
CA VAL A 94 -8.28 11.36 2.54
C VAL A 94 -6.99 11.72 3.25
N SER A 95 -6.31 10.74 3.82
CA SER A 95 -5.05 10.98 4.54
C SER A 95 -4.11 9.79 4.40
N VAL A 96 -2.81 10.10 4.30
CA VAL A 96 -1.74 9.11 4.41
C VAL A 96 -1.32 9.05 5.87
N VAL A 97 -1.39 7.85 6.46
CA VAL A 97 -1.22 7.62 7.89
C VAL A 97 -0.20 6.49 8.07
N ARG A 98 0.64 6.60 9.08
CA ARG A 98 1.55 5.52 9.44
C ARG A 98 0.78 4.35 10.05
N GLU A 99 1.39 3.17 10.03
CA GLU A 99 0.78 1.98 10.61
C GLU A 99 0.40 2.14 12.09
N ASP A 100 1.27 2.71 12.91
CA ASP A 100 1.07 2.88 14.35
C ASP A 100 -0.12 3.79 14.71
N GLN A 101 -0.52 4.65 13.78
CA GLN A 101 -1.63 5.61 13.94
C GLN A 101 -2.89 5.18 13.16
N LEU A 102 -2.86 4.05 12.46
CA LEU A 102 -3.91 3.65 11.53
C LEU A 102 -5.24 3.43 12.24
N GLU A 103 -5.24 2.62 13.29
CA GLU A 103 -6.48 2.27 14.03
C GLU A 103 -7.04 3.49 14.78
N ASP A 104 -6.17 4.31 15.37
CA ASP A 104 -6.54 5.58 15.99
C ASP A 104 -7.13 6.59 15.00
N PHE A 105 -6.70 6.56 13.74
CA PHE A 105 -7.24 7.42 12.71
C PHE A 105 -8.59 6.92 12.19
N LYS A 106 -8.74 5.60 12.02
CA LYS A 106 -10.01 4.97 11.63
C LYS A 106 -11.10 5.20 12.66
N SER A 107 -10.79 5.10 13.95
CA SER A 107 -11.77 5.27 15.04
C SER A 107 -12.35 6.69 15.11
N LYS A 108 -11.64 7.69 14.58
CA LYS A 108 -12.10 9.09 14.49
C LYS A 108 -13.08 9.31 13.33
N MET A 109 -13.12 8.42 12.34
CA MET A 109 -13.97 8.56 11.16
C MET A 109 -15.39 8.04 11.44
N SER A 110 -16.39 8.75 10.92
CA SER A 110 -17.78 8.30 10.98
C SER A 110 -18.06 7.15 10.00
N LEU A 111 -17.34 7.11 8.88
CA LEU A 111 -17.40 6.04 7.89
C LEU A 111 -16.04 5.89 7.20
N VAL A 112 -15.40 4.72 7.33
CA VAL A 112 -14.21 4.39 6.53
C VAL A 112 -14.68 3.86 5.17
N VAL A 113 -14.25 4.52 4.09
CA VAL A 113 -14.60 4.17 2.71
C VAL A 113 -13.55 3.25 2.10
N SER A 114 -12.27 3.52 2.34
CA SER A 114 -11.19 2.68 1.82
C SER A 114 -9.92 2.80 2.66
N VAL A 115 -9.15 1.70 2.66
CA VAL A 115 -7.84 1.59 3.32
C VAL A 115 -6.95 0.80 2.38
N HIS A 116 -5.82 1.38 1.98
CA HIS A 116 -4.86 0.73 1.09
C HIS A 116 -3.44 0.98 1.57
N VAL A 117 -2.54 0.04 1.31
CA VAL A 117 -1.11 0.28 1.52
C VAL A 117 -0.66 1.36 0.54
N TYR A 118 -0.09 2.43 1.08
CA TYR A 118 0.47 3.53 0.30
C TYR A 118 1.94 3.26 -0.05
N SER A 119 2.75 2.96 0.97
CA SER A 119 4.17 2.63 0.82
C SER A 119 4.63 1.59 1.81
N ILE A 120 5.76 0.95 1.47
CA ILE A 120 6.53 0.07 2.35
C ILE A 120 8.00 0.50 2.31
N GLN A 121 8.66 0.46 3.47
CA GLN A 121 10.07 0.81 3.59
C GLN A 121 10.69 0.20 4.86
N LYS A 122 12.01 0.06 4.87
CA LYS A 122 12.77 -0.45 6.03
C LYS A 122 12.94 0.60 7.14
N ALA A 123 13.04 1.87 6.79
CA ALA A 123 13.26 2.96 7.73
C ALA A 123 11.95 3.65 8.14
N LEU A 124 11.81 3.99 9.42
CA LEU A 124 10.68 4.77 9.89
C LEU A 124 10.74 6.21 9.34
N LEU A 125 9.68 6.62 8.65
CA LEU A 125 9.57 7.97 8.11
C LEU A 125 9.18 8.98 9.21
N LYS A 126 9.86 10.14 9.22
CA LYS A 126 9.56 11.25 10.13
C LYS A 126 8.37 12.07 9.66
N ASP A 127 8.23 12.25 8.36
CA ASP A 127 7.16 12.98 7.70
C ASP A 127 6.84 12.34 6.33
N SER A 128 5.86 12.91 5.62
CA SER A 128 5.43 12.44 4.29
C SER A 128 6.23 13.02 3.12
N GLY A 129 7.24 13.87 3.38
CA GLY A 129 8.05 14.52 2.34
C GLY A 129 8.73 13.52 1.40
N PRO A 130 9.43 12.48 1.92
CA PRO A 130 10.06 11.47 1.09
C PRO A 130 9.08 10.71 0.17
N LEU A 131 7.83 10.52 0.60
CA LEU A 131 6.80 9.87 -0.21
C LEU A 131 6.49 10.69 -1.47
N TYR A 132 6.39 12.01 -1.31
CA TYR A 132 6.18 12.93 -2.44
C TYR A 132 7.37 12.92 -3.40
N SER A 133 8.60 13.00 -2.88
CA SER A 133 9.82 12.99 -3.71
C SER A 133 9.91 11.74 -4.57
N VAL A 134 9.66 10.56 -3.98
CA VAL A 134 9.68 9.28 -4.70
C VAL A 134 8.64 9.26 -5.82
N ASP A 135 7.40 9.67 -5.53
CA ASP A 135 6.34 9.70 -6.53
C ASP A 135 6.60 10.74 -7.62
N TYR A 136 7.22 11.87 -7.28
CA TYR A 136 7.59 12.91 -8.24
C TYR A 136 8.64 12.39 -9.23
N ASP A 137 9.73 11.80 -8.72
CA ASP A 137 10.80 11.26 -9.57
C ASP A 137 10.28 10.11 -10.44
N ALA A 138 9.47 9.21 -9.88
CA ALA A 138 8.83 8.12 -10.63
C ALA A 138 8.01 8.63 -11.82
N VAL A 139 7.21 9.68 -11.60
CA VAL A 139 6.39 10.29 -12.66
C VAL A 139 7.24 11.01 -13.67
N LYS A 140 8.24 11.77 -13.22
CA LYS A 140 9.16 12.52 -14.08
C LYS A 140 9.84 11.60 -15.10
N ASP A 141 10.29 10.43 -14.65
CA ASP A 141 10.93 9.43 -15.51
C ASP A 141 9.93 8.72 -16.44
N ASN A 142 8.63 8.77 -16.13
CA ASN A 142 7.56 8.10 -16.85
C ASN A 142 6.50 9.05 -17.44
N LEU A 143 6.86 10.31 -17.72
CA LEU A 143 5.93 11.36 -18.17
C LEU A 143 5.08 10.98 -19.38
N LYS A 144 5.60 10.11 -20.26
CA LYS A 144 4.88 9.65 -21.47
C LYS A 144 3.75 8.65 -21.18
N ASN A 145 3.70 8.07 -19.98
CA ASN A 145 2.82 6.94 -19.64
C ASN A 145 1.93 7.20 -18.40
N CYS A 146 1.73 8.46 -17.98
CA CYS A 146 1.06 8.76 -16.70
C CYS A 146 -0.39 8.30 -16.57
N SER A 147 -1.10 8.02 -17.67
CA SER A 147 -2.48 7.53 -17.68
C SER A 147 -2.62 6.07 -18.13
N ARG A 148 -1.50 5.34 -18.22
CA ARG A 148 -1.47 3.99 -18.79
C ARG A 148 -2.06 2.93 -17.85
N PHE A 149 -2.02 3.16 -16.53
CA PHE A 149 -2.27 2.17 -15.48
C PHE A 149 -3.04 2.73 -14.29
#